data_AF-A0A136NYC4-F1
#
_entry.id   AF-A0A136NYC4-F1
#
_cell.length_a   1.000
_cell.length_b   1.000
_cell.length_c   1.000
_cell.angle_alpha   90.00
_cell.angle_beta   90.00
_cell.angle_gamma   90.00
#
_symmetry.space_group_name_H-M   'P 1'
#
loop_
_entity.id
_entity.type
_entity.pdbx_description
1 polymer ?
#
loop_
_entity_poly.entity_id
_entity_poly.type
_entity_poly.pdbx_seq_one_letter_code
_entity_poly.pdbx_strand_id
1 'polypeptide(L)'
;MIFSALLISFYIQYVIKIFVRNPELWYASNIIPIILFANCFVALFLFPTFDFYHKKKTNTILLIIILSLIFSVALNIVFIRYFGIYASSFITVLSYLFMFFSGLFFSRKFKLTKYESKKLIILSVLYIIFVYSAFQMNIQNMYLDIFIKVILIFLYLFFLYLFGFFEKIEIIMIKQLSNKYLKTNFS
;
A
#
# COMPACT_ATOMS: atom_id res chain seq x y z
N MET A 1 0.36 -3.00 -5.95
CA MET A 1 1.16 -2.25 -4.95
C MET A 1 0.77 -2.57 -3.51
N ILE A 2 -0.51 -2.53 -3.12
CA ILE A 2 -0.90 -2.79 -1.72
C ILE A 2 -0.63 -4.24 -1.30
N PHE A 3 -0.97 -5.21 -2.15
CA PHE A 3 -0.67 -6.62 -1.89
C PHE A 3 0.83 -6.90 -1.74
N SER A 4 1.65 -6.35 -2.64
CA SER A 4 3.11 -6.47 -2.55
C SER A 4 3.68 -5.81 -1.30
N ALA A 5 3.14 -4.65 -0.89
CA ALA A 5 3.51 -3.99 0.36
C ALA A 5 3.19 -4.84 1.58
N LEU A 6 2.05 -5.54 1.58
CA LEU A 6 1.63 -6.42 2.69
C LEU A 6 2.55 -7.64 2.80
N LEU A 7 2.86 -8.30 1.67
CA LEU A 7 3.81 -9.41 1.64
C LEU A 7 5.17 -9.00 2.20
N ILE A 8 5.72 -7.88 1.72
CA ILE A 8 7.02 -7.39 2.20
C ILE A 8 6.93 -7.09 3.71
N SER A 9 5.87 -6.44 4.17
CA SER A 9 5.69 -6.09 5.58
C SER A 9 5.65 -7.30 6.52
N PHE A 10 5.08 -8.43 6.09
CA PHE A 10 5.01 -9.63 6.92
C PHE A 10 6.36 -10.33 7.08
N TYR A 11 7.19 -10.30 6.04
CA TYR A 11 8.47 -11.01 6.01
C TYR A 11 9.69 -10.14 6.27
N ILE A 12 9.54 -8.81 6.33
CA ILE A 12 10.67 -7.87 6.45
C ILE A 12 11.54 -8.12 7.68
N GLN A 13 10.95 -8.53 8.80
CA GLN A 13 11.69 -8.86 10.03
C GLN A 13 12.68 -10.02 9.82
N TYR A 14 12.31 -11.02 9.02
CA TYR A 14 13.17 -12.15 8.69
C TYR A 14 14.28 -11.74 7.73
N VAL A 15 13.91 -10.99 6.69
CA VAL A 15 14.86 -10.47 5.69
C VAL A 15 15.93 -9.62 6.39
N ILE A 16 15.54 -8.68 7.25
CA ILE A 16 16.50 -7.81 7.94
C ILE A 16 17.43 -8.60 8.85
N LYS A 17 16.94 -9.59 9.60
CA LYS A 17 17.80 -10.41 10.47
C LYS A 17 18.83 -11.23 9.69
N ILE A 18 18.51 -11.65 8.46
CA ILE A 18 19.42 -12.41 7.59
C ILE A 18 20.46 -11.48 6.95
N PHE A 19 20.04 -10.32 6.45
CA PHE A 19 20.90 -9.44 5.65
C PHE A 19 21.67 -8.40 6.49
N VAL A 20 21.16 -8.00 7.64
CA VAL A 20 21.71 -6.91 8.45
C VAL A 20 22.38 -7.47 9.69
N ARG A 21 23.71 -7.38 9.72
CA ARG A 21 24.54 -7.87 10.83
C ARG A 21 24.47 -7.00 12.09
N ASN A 22 24.20 -5.70 11.95
CA ASN A 22 24.11 -4.80 13.09
C ASN A 22 22.69 -4.88 13.72
N PRO A 23 22.55 -5.33 14.98
CA PRO A 23 21.25 -5.44 15.63
C PRO A 23 20.55 -4.10 15.86
N GLU A 24 21.29 -2.98 15.94
CA GLU A 24 20.70 -1.64 16.09
C GLU A 24 19.86 -1.24 14.87
N LEU A 25 20.14 -1.82 13.69
CA LEU A 25 19.38 -1.55 12.48
C LEU A 25 18.13 -2.41 12.34
N TRP A 26 17.91 -3.39 13.23
CA TRP A 26 16.73 -4.26 13.17
C TRP A 26 15.42 -3.51 13.46
N TYR A 27 15.50 -2.38 14.17
CA TYR A 27 14.35 -1.49 14.39
C TYR A 27 13.75 -0.94 13.09
N ALA A 28 14.50 -0.92 11.98
CA ALA A 28 13.97 -0.52 10.67
C ALA A 28 12.81 -1.41 10.20
N SER A 29 12.72 -2.65 10.69
CA SER A 29 11.62 -3.58 10.38
C SER A 29 10.24 -3.04 10.79
N ASN A 30 10.17 -2.16 11.80
CA ASN A 30 8.92 -1.52 12.23
C ASN A 30 8.55 -0.31 11.36
N ILE A 31 9.55 0.32 10.75
CA ILE A 31 9.42 1.57 9.98
C ILE A 31 9.03 1.28 8.52
N ILE A 32 9.59 0.22 7.95
CA ILE A 32 9.40 -0.15 6.54
C ILE A 32 7.91 -0.34 6.18
N PRO A 33 7.08 -1.04 6.98
CA PRO A 33 5.65 -1.19 6.66
C PRO A 33 4.89 0.15 6.60
N ILE A 34 5.29 1.15 7.38
CA ILE A 34 4.73 2.50 7.37
C ILE A 34 5.09 3.20 6.04
N ILE A 35 6.33 3.08 5.60
CA ILE A 35 6.80 3.65 4.33
C ILE A 35 6.13 2.94 3.13
N LEU A 36 6.01 1.61 3.20
CA LEU A 36 5.30 0.83 2.18
C LEU A 36 3.82 1.20 2.09
N PHE A 37 3.19 1.52 3.22
CA PHE A 37 1.84 2.09 3.23
C PHE A 37 1.80 3.45 2.55
N ALA A 38 2.79 4.32 2.79
CA ALA A 38 2.88 5.63 2.15
C ALA A 38 2.84 5.52 0.62
N ASN A 39 3.54 4.53 0.04
CA ASN A 39 3.56 4.28 -1.41
C ASN A 39 2.17 3.98 -2.00
N CYS A 40 1.20 3.57 -1.18
CA CYS A 40 -0.18 3.43 -1.63
C CYS A 40 -0.72 4.78 -2.11
N PHE A 41 -0.47 5.88 -1.38
CA PHE A 41 -0.93 7.22 -1.79
C PHE A 41 -0.25 7.72 -3.06
N VAL A 42 1.01 7.33 -3.31
CA VAL A 42 1.67 7.59 -4.59
C VAL A 42 0.95 6.88 -5.73
N ALA A 43 0.56 5.62 -5.53
CA ALA A 43 -0.24 4.87 -6.50
C ALA A 43 -1.60 5.57 -6.75
N LEU A 44 -2.22 6.12 -5.70
CA LEU A 44 -3.46 6.88 -5.83
C LEU A 44 -3.28 8.19 -6.60
N PHE A 45 -2.10 8.82 -6.49
CA PHE A 45 -1.76 10.04 -7.21
C PHE A 45 -1.56 9.80 -8.73
N LEU A 46 -1.40 8.56 -9.20
CA LEU A 46 -1.36 8.26 -10.63
C LEU A 46 -2.71 8.53 -11.33
N PHE A 47 -3.83 8.29 -10.66
CA PHE A 47 -5.16 8.55 -11.22
C PHE A 47 -5.38 10.02 -11.61
N PRO A 48 -5.13 11.03 -10.74
CA PRO A 48 -5.36 12.43 -11.12
C PRO A 48 -4.33 12.89 -12.15
N THR A 49 -3.16 12.25 -12.14
CA THR A 49 -2.09 12.47 -13.13
C THR A 49 -2.55 12.11 -14.55
N PHE A 50 -3.36 11.06 -14.74
CA PHE A 50 -3.95 10.76 -16.05
C PHE A 50 -4.86 11.88 -16.56
N ASP A 51 -5.69 12.47 -15.69
CA ASP A 51 -6.54 13.61 -16.07
C ASP A 51 -5.67 14.82 -16.53
N PHE A 52 -4.55 15.07 -15.84
CA PHE A 52 -3.62 16.14 -16.20
C PHE A 52 -2.87 15.86 -17.51
N TYR A 53 -2.42 14.62 -17.75
CA TYR A 53 -1.79 14.23 -19.01
C TYR A 53 -2.75 14.40 -20.19
N HIS A 54 -3.99 13.96 -20.04
CA HIS A 54 -5.01 14.11 -21.08
C HIS A 54 -5.26 15.60 -21.43
N LYS A 55 -5.20 16.48 -20.43
CA LYS A 55 -5.33 17.94 -20.62
C LYS A 55 -4.01 18.65 -20.95
N LYS A 56 -2.91 17.93 -21.16
CA LYS A 56 -1.56 18.47 -21.39
C LYS A 56 -1.11 19.47 -20.30
N LYS A 57 -1.56 19.28 -19.05
CA LYS A 57 -1.24 20.13 -17.88
C LYS A 57 -0.16 19.49 -17.00
N THR A 58 0.95 19.07 -17.61
CA THR A 58 2.06 18.41 -16.90
C THR A 58 2.75 19.33 -15.89
N ASN A 59 2.76 20.64 -16.13
CA ASN A 59 3.29 21.62 -15.19
C ASN A 59 2.56 21.58 -13.84
N THR A 60 1.27 21.27 -13.81
CA THR A 60 0.50 21.14 -12.56
C THR A 60 0.94 19.92 -11.76
N ILE A 61 1.28 18.81 -12.43
CA ILE A 61 1.83 17.61 -11.78
C ILE A 61 3.15 17.97 -11.10
N LEU A 62 4.06 18.62 -11.84
CA LEU A 62 5.37 19.03 -11.32
C LEU A 62 5.25 19.97 -10.12
N LEU A 63 4.34 20.96 -10.17
CA LEU A 63 4.08 21.86 -9.05
C LEU A 63 3.63 21.10 -7.79
N ILE A 64 2.73 20.12 -7.93
CA ILE A 64 2.25 19.31 -6.80
C ILE A 64 3.39 18.48 -6.20
N ILE A 65 4.25 17.87 -7.04
CA ILE A 65 5.40 17.10 -6.58
C ILE A 65 6.39 17.99 -5.83
N ILE A 66 6.71 19.17 -6.37
CA ILE A 66 7.62 20.13 -5.74
C ILE A 66 7.07 20.61 -4.40
N LEU A 67 5.79 20.96 -4.32
CA LEU A 67 5.14 21.36 -3.07
C LEU A 67 5.20 20.23 -2.03
N SER A 68 4.97 18.98 -2.46
CA SER A 68 5.03 17.81 -1.57
C SER A 68 6.45 17.51 -1.10
N LEU A 69 7.46 17.74 -1.95
CA LEU A 69 8.87 17.61 -1.61
C LEU A 69 9.27 18.65 -0.56
N ILE A 70 8.94 19.92 -0.79
CA ILE A 70 9.21 21.02 0.15
C ILE A 70 8.54 20.75 1.50
N PHE A 71 7.28 20.33 1.47
CA PHE A 71 6.52 19.94 2.67
C PHE A 71 7.21 18.80 3.43
N SER A 72 7.64 17.75 2.72
CA SER A 72 8.37 16.62 3.31
C SER A 72 9.66 17.06 3.97
N VAL A 73 10.49 17.86 3.29
CA VAL A 73 11.79 18.32 3.80
C VAL A 73 11.58 19.23 5.02
N ALA A 74 10.67 20.19 4.94
CA ALA A 74 10.38 21.12 6.02
C ALA A 74 9.95 20.37 7.29
N LEU A 75 9.01 19.43 7.15
CA LEU A 75 8.58 18.62 8.29
C LEU A 75 9.68 17.71 8.81
N ASN A 76 10.45 17.05 7.94
CA ASN A 76 11.55 16.19 8.37
C ASN A 76 12.56 16.98 9.22
N ILE A 77 12.97 18.18 8.80
CA ILE A 77 13.92 19.01 9.56
C ILE A 77 13.40 19.36 10.96
N VAL A 78 12.09 19.64 11.08
CA VAL A 78 11.46 20.00 12.36
C VAL A 78 11.30 18.78 13.25
N PHE A 79 10.72 17.69 12.73
CA PHE A 79 10.27 16.56 13.53
C PHE A 79 11.35 15.51 13.80
N ILE A 80 12.42 15.43 13.00
CA ILE A 80 13.51 14.48 13.22
C ILE A 80 14.21 14.71 14.56
N ARG A 81 14.26 15.97 15.03
CA ARG A 81 14.86 16.34 16.32
C ARG A 81 14.11 15.77 17.52
N TYR A 82 12.80 15.54 17.38
CA TYR A 82 11.93 15.08 18.47
C TYR A 82 11.66 13.57 18.41
N PHE A 83 11.43 13.02 17.22
CA PHE A 83 10.99 11.62 17.05
C PHE A 83 12.00 10.73 16.32
N GLY A 84 13.20 11.25 16.02
CA GLY A 84 14.26 10.52 15.33
C GLY A 84 13.81 9.95 13.99
N ILE A 85 14.21 8.71 13.71
CA ILE A 85 13.93 8.06 12.43
C ILE A 85 12.44 7.70 12.23
N TYR A 86 11.69 7.49 13.32
CA TYR A 86 10.25 7.22 13.24
C TYR A 86 9.49 8.40 12.65
N ALA A 87 9.91 9.64 12.97
CA ALA A 87 9.35 10.86 12.40
C ALA A 87 9.31 10.81 10.87
N SER A 88 10.42 10.38 10.26
CA SER A 88 10.58 10.40 8.81
C SER A 88 9.56 9.50 8.10
N SER A 89 9.21 8.36 8.70
CA SER A 89 8.21 7.46 8.14
C SER A 89 6.80 8.05 8.14
N PHE A 90 6.38 8.67 9.25
CA PHE A 90 5.09 9.34 9.34
C PHE A 90 5.01 10.58 8.43
N ILE A 91 6.11 11.33 8.30
CA ILE A 91 6.19 12.48 7.40
C ILE A 91 6.12 12.05 5.95
N THR A 92 6.68 10.89 5.60
CA THR A 92 6.55 10.32 4.25
C THR A 92 5.09 10.01 3.92
N VAL A 93 4.37 9.38 4.86
CA VAL A 93 2.92 9.13 4.73
C VAL A 93 2.18 10.46 4.54
N LEU A 94 2.45 11.45 5.38
CA LEU A 94 1.76 12.74 5.34
C LEU A 94 2.04 13.50 4.03
N SER A 95 3.28 13.45 3.54
CA SER A 95 3.70 14.09 2.29
C SER A 95 3.03 13.47 1.07
N TYR A 96 2.95 12.14 1.00
CA TYR A 96 2.27 11.48 -0.11
C TYR A 96 0.75 11.60 -0.03
N LEU A 97 0.21 11.66 1.17
CA LEU A 97 -1.19 11.98 1.40
C LEU A 97 -1.50 13.42 0.94
N PHE A 98 -0.65 14.39 1.29
CA PHE A 98 -0.74 15.76 0.78
C PHE A 98 -0.69 15.80 -0.75
N MET A 99 0.29 15.11 -1.35
CA MET A 99 0.43 14.97 -2.81
C MET A 99 -0.86 14.46 -3.47
N PHE A 100 -1.44 13.39 -2.92
CA PHE A 100 -2.68 12.81 -3.41
C PHE A 100 -3.86 13.79 -3.31
N PHE A 101 -4.06 14.44 -2.16
CA PHE A 101 -5.17 15.38 -1.96
C PHE A 101 -5.03 16.63 -2.82
N SER A 102 -3.82 17.17 -2.98
CA SER A 102 -3.56 18.25 -3.93
C SER A 102 -3.89 17.82 -5.36
N GLY A 103 -3.47 16.61 -5.75
CA GLY A 103 -3.83 16.00 -7.03
C GLY A 103 -5.34 15.97 -7.26
N LEU A 104 -6.10 15.44 -6.30
CA LEU A 104 -7.56 15.42 -6.36
C LEU A 104 -8.16 16.83 -6.44
N PHE A 105 -7.67 17.78 -5.65
CA PHE A 105 -8.18 19.14 -5.63
C PHE A 105 -8.02 19.83 -7.00
N PHE A 106 -6.86 19.71 -7.62
CA PHE A 106 -6.60 20.30 -8.94
C PHE A 106 -7.25 19.50 -10.09
N SER A 107 -7.39 18.17 -9.98
CA SER A 107 -8.05 17.32 -10.99
C SER A 107 -9.58 17.51 -11.02
N ARG A 108 -10.21 18.00 -9.93
CA ARG A 108 -11.66 18.26 -9.87
C ARG A 108 -12.21 19.08 -11.05
N LYS A 109 -11.39 19.94 -11.65
CA LYS A 109 -11.74 20.77 -12.82
C LYS A 109 -11.84 19.99 -14.14
N PHE A 110 -11.24 18.80 -14.20
CA PHE A 110 -11.06 18.02 -15.44
C PHE A 110 -11.77 16.67 -15.44
N LYS A 111 -12.17 16.16 -14.27
CA LYS A 111 -12.83 14.87 -13.97
C LYS A 111 -13.22 14.04 -15.21
N LEU A 112 -12.26 13.26 -15.71
CA LEU A 112 -12.53 12.12 -16.59
C LEU A 112 -12.62 10.83 -15.78
N THR A 113 -11.82 10.72 -14.72
CA THR A 113 -11.72 9.51 -13.90
C THR A 113 -12.74 9.53 -12.75
N LYS A 114 -13.67 8.56 -12.73
CA LYS A 114 -14.55 8.31 -11.58
C LYS A 114 -13.76 7.59 -10.50
N TYR A 115 -13.48 8.27 -9.38
CA TYR A 115 -12.82 7.64 -8.24
C TYR A 115 -13.80 6.80 -7.45
N GLU A 116 -13.48 5.52 -7.29
CA GLU A 116 -14.11 4.65 -6.30
C GLU A 116 -13.46 4.89 -4.93
N SER A 117 -13.64 6.10 -4.37
CA SER A 117 -13.07 6.51 -3.08
C SER A 117 -13.36 5.50 -1.96
N LYS A 118 -14.52 4.85 -2.00
CA LYS A 118 -14.90 3.76 -1.09
C LYS A 118 -13.93 2.57 -1.14
N LYS A 119 -13.57 2.11 -2.34
CA LYS A 119 -12.65 0.98 -2.53
C LYS A 119 -11.25 1.28 -2.01
N LEU A 120 -10.78 2.52 -2.20
CA LEU A 120 -9.47 2.95 -1.70
C LEU A 120 -9.41 3.00 -0.17
N ILE A 121 -10.47 3.52 0.47
CA ILE A 121 -10.55 3.56 1.93
C ILE A 121 -10.57 2.14 2.50
N ILE A 122 -11.36 1.24 1.90
CA ILE A 122 -11.43 -0.17 2.31
C ILE A 122 -10.05 -0.84 2.20
N LEU A 123 -9.34 -0.67 1.09
CA LEU A 123 -7.99 -1.21 0.91
C LEU A 123 -7.00 -0.72 1.97
N SER A 124 -7.00 0.58 2.23
CA SER A 124 -6.10 1.18 3.22
C SER A 124 -6.41 0.69 4.63
N VAL A 125 -7.69 0.61 4.99
CA VAL A 125 -8.13 0.10 6.30
C VAL A 125 -7.77 -1.38 6.46
N LEU A 126 -8.02 -2.21 5.44
CA LEU A 126 -7.63 -3.62 5.45
C LEU A 126 -6.11 -3.76 5.63
N TYR A 127 -5.31 -3.03 4.87
CA TYR A 127 -3.85 -3.07 5.03
C TYR A 127 -3.43 -2.77 6.47
N ILE A 128 -3.96 -1.70 7.06
CA ILE A 128 -3.61 -1.29 8.44
C ILE A 128 -4.00 -2.39 9.44
N ILE A 129 -5.21 -2.93 9.34
CA ILE A 129 -5.70 -3.99 10.24
C ILE A 129 -4.80 -5.23 10.17
N PHE A 130 -4.50 -5.69 8.95
CA PHE A 130 -3.73 -6.90 8.73
C PHE A 130 -2.26 -6.74 9.18
N VAL A 131 -1.62 -5.62 8.83
CA VAL A 131 -0.25 -5.33 9.28
C VAL A 131 -0.19 -5.20 10.79
N TYR A 132 -1.12 -4.46 11.41
CA TYR A 132 -1.17 -4.32 12.85
C TYR A 132 -1.38 -5.67 13.56
N SER A 133 -2.29 -6.52 13.05
CA SER A 133 -2.51 -7.85 13.59
C SER A 133 -1.27 -8.74 13.53
N ALA A 134 -0.52 -8.68 12.41
CA ALA A 134 0.71 -9.44 12.24
C ALA A 134 1.82 -8.98 13.19
N PHE A 135 1.88 -7.69 13.54
CA PHE A 135 2.85 -7.17 14.50
C PHE A 135 2.54 -7.54 15.96
N GLN A 136 1.27 -7.63 16.33
CA GLN A 136 0.85 -8.03 17.68
C GLN A 136 1.10 -9.52 17.96
N MET A 137 1.08 -10.34 16.92
CA MET A 137 1.37 -11.78 17.01
C MET A 137 2.89 -12.02 17.09
N ASN A 138 3.51 -11.73 18.23
CA ASN A 138 4.93 -12.02 18.45
C ASN A 138 5.11 -13.49 18.89
N ILE A 139 5.15 -14.40 17.93
CA ILE A 139 5.26 -15.84 18.19
C ILE A 139 6.73 -16.26 18.20
N GLN A 140 7.17 -16.87 19.29
CA GLN A 140 8.57 -17.28 19.48
C GLN A 140 9.02 -18.37 18.48
N ASN A 141 8.09 -19.21 18.03
CA ASN A 141 8.38 -20.25 17.05
C ASN A 141 8.26 -19.71 15.62
N MET A 142 9.40 -19.61 14.94
CA MET A 142 9.53 -19.09 13.57
C MET A 142 8.62 -19.83 12.57
N TYR A 143 8.50 -21.15 12.66
CA TYR A 143 7.67 -21.93 11.73
C TYR A 143 6.18 -21.63 11.91
N LEU A 144 5.73 -21.45 13.16
CA LEU A 144 4.34 -21.10 13.46
C LEU A 144 4.02 -19.66 13.04
N ASP A 145 4.94 -18.71 13.22
CA ASP A 145 4.76 -17.33 12.78
C ASP A 145 4.61 -17.24 11.24
N ILE A 146 5.46 -17.94 10.49
CA ILE A 146 5.37 -18.01 9.03
C ILE A 146 4.03 -18.61 8.61
N PHE A 147 3.61 -19.72 9.23
CA PHE A 147 2.35 -20.37 8.91
C PHE A 147 1.14 -19.46 9.13
N ILE A 148 1.12 -18.73 10.25
CA ILE A 148 0.04 -17.77 10.56
C ILE A 148 0.05 -16.59 9.59
N LYS A 149 1.21 -16.07 9.20
CA LYS A 149 1.33 -15.01 8.19
C LYS A 149 0.82 -15.47 6.83
N VAL A 150 1.05 -16.73 6.45
CA VAL A 150 0.45 -17.33 5.24
C VAL A 150 -1.08 -17.35 5.36
N ILE A 151 -1.63 -17.78 6.49
CA ILE A 151 -3.09 -17.75 6.73
C ILE A 151 -3.63 -16.31 6.63
N LEU A 152 -2.94 -15.33 7.20
CA LEU A 152 -3.33 -13.92 7.12
C LEU A 152 -3.34 -13.39 5.69
N ILE A 153 -2.40 -13.83 4.83
CA ILE A 153 -2.40 -13.47 3.41
C ILE A 153 -3.65 -14.04 2.71
N PHE A 154 -3.99 -15.30 2.96
CA PHE A 154 -5.21 -15.90 2.40
C PHE A 154 -6.47 -15.22 2.93
N LEU A 155 -6.50 -14.87 4.22
CA LEU A 155 -7.60 -14.11 4.82
C LEU A 155 -7.73 -12.73 4.17
N TYR A 156 -6.63 -12.03 3.93
CA TYR A 156 -6.62 -10.75 3.22
C TYR A 156 -7.20 -10.88 1.81
N LEU A 157 -6.79 -11.89 1.05
CA LEU A 157 -7.35 -12.19 -0.28
C LEU A 157 -8.85 -12.49 -0.22
N PHE A 158 -9.29 -13.24 0.81
CA PHE A 158 -10.70 -13.53 1.04
C PHE A 158 -11.51 -12.26 1.33
N PHE A 159 -11.01 -11.35 2.17
CA PHE A 159 -11.66 -10.06 2.41
C PHE A 159 -11.71 -9.19 1.15
N LEU A 160 -10.65 -9.15 0.35
CA LEU A 160 -10.68 -8.45 -0.95
C LEU A 160 -11.75 -9.02 -1.89
N TYR A 161 -11.93 -10.34 -1.90
CA TYR A 161 -13.01 -11.00 -2.62
C TYR A 161 -14.39 -10.58 -2.12
N LEU A 162 -14.59 -10.56 -0.80
CA LEU A 162 -15.86 -10.19 -0.17
C LEU A 162 -16.25 -8.73 -0.44
N PHE A 163 -15.28 -7.81 -0.48
CA PHE A 163 -15.51 -6.40 -0.81
C PHE A 163 -15.67 -6.12 -2.31
N GLY A 164 -15.72 -7.16 -3.15
CA GLY A 164 -15.98 -7.03 -4.59
C GLY A 164 -14.87 -6.29 -5.33
N PHE A 165 -13.62 -6.45 -4.87
CA PHE A 165 -12.46 -5.80 -5.49
C PHE A 165 -12.07 -6.45 -6.83
N PHE A 166 -12.30 -7.76 -6.96
CA PHE A 166 -12.18 -8.46 -8.23
C PHE A 166 -13.31 -8.02 -9.16
N GLU A 167 -12.97 -7.58 -10.36
CA GLU A 167 -13.98 -7.22 -11.34
C GLU A 167 -14.86 -8.45 -11.65
N LYS A 168 -16.16 -8.21 -11.93
CA LYS A 168 -17.09 -9.29 -12.28
C LYS A 168 -16.56 -10.20 -13.41
N ILE A 169 -15.70 -9.66 -14.28
CA ILE A 169 -15.05 -10.35 -15.39
C ILE A 169 -14.01 -11.38 -14.92
N GLU A 170 -13.25 -11.10 -13.85
CA GLU A 170 -12.26 -12.04 -13.30
C GLU A 170 -12.95 -13.24 -12.62
N ILE A 171 -14.06 -12.99 -11.93
CA ILE A 171 -14.88 -14.06 -11.31
C ILE A 171 -15.51 -14.95 -12.40
N ILE A 172 -15.93 -14.36 -13.52
CA ILE A 172 -16.45 -15.11 -14.67
C ILE A 172 -15.34 -15.94 -15.32
N MET A 173 -14.12 -15.41 -15.49
CA MET A 173 -12.98 -16.17 -16.02
C MET A 173 -12.57 -17.34 -15.12
N ILE A 174 -12.54 -17.15 -13.79
CA ILE A 174 -12.24 -18.24 -12.84
C ILE A 174 -13.32 -19.32 -12.90
N LYS A 175 -14.60 -18.94 -12.97
CA LYS A 175 -15.70 -19.89 -13.18
C LYS A 175 -15.59 -20.62 -14.53
N GLN A 176 -15.21 -19.92 -15.60
CA GLN A 176 -15.03 -20.52 -16.93
C GLN A 176 -13.83 -21.48 -16.97
N LEU A 177 -12.71 -21.14 -16.32
CA LEU A 177 -11.55 -22.02 -16.19
C LEU A 177 -11.87 -23.27 -15.36
N SER A 178 -12.52 -23.11 -14.21
CA SER A 178 -13.00 -24.22 -13.38
C SER A 178 -13.91 -25.16 -14.18
N ASN A 179 -14.86 -24.60 -14.94
CA ASN A 179 -15.78 -25.39 -15.76
C ASN A 179 -15.10 -26.06 -16.97
N LYS A 180 -14.04 -25.45 -17.52
CA LYS A 180 -13.25 -26.02 -18.61
C LYS A 180 -12.41 -27.22 -18.14
N TYR A 181 -11.80 -27.15 -16.96
CA TYR A 181 -11.03 -28.25 -16.38
C TYR A 181 -11.92 -29.37 -15.79
N LEU A 182 -13.11 -29.05 -15.28
CA LEU A 182 -14.09 -30.05 -14.84
C LEU A 182 -14.74 -30.82 -16.00
N LYS A 183 -14.85 -30.23 -17.19
CA LYS A 183 -15.37 -30.93 -18.39
C LYS A 183 -14.34 -31.84 -19.06
N THR A 184 -13.05 -31.58 -18.93
CA THR A 184 -12.00 -32.42 -19.56
C THR A 184 -11.64 -33.67 -18.78
N ASN A 185 -12.09 -33.82 -17.53
CA ASN A 185 -11.88 -35.04 -16.72
C ASN A 185 -13.07 -36.01 -16.73
N PHE A 186 -14.11 -35.76 -17.54
CA PHE A 186 -15.31 -36.58 -17.68
C PHE A 186 -15.67 -36.90 -19.15
N SER A 187 -14.68 -37.00 -20.03
CA SER A 187 -14.84 -37.52 -21.41
C SER A 187 -13.79 -38.56 -21.73
#